data_AF-A0A8H4A932-F1
#
_entry.id   AF-A0A8H4A932-F1
#
_cell.length_a   1.000
_cell.length_b   1.000
_cell.length_c   1.000
_cell.angle_alpha   90.00
_cell.angle_beta   90.00
_cell.angle_gamma   90.00
#
_symmetry.space_group_name_H-M   'P 1'
#
loop_
_entity.id
_entity.type
_entity.pdbx_description
1 polymer ?
#
loop_
_entity_poly.entity_id
_entity_poly.type
_entity_poly.pdbx_seq_one_letter_code
_entity_poly.pdbx_strand_id
1 'polypeptide(L)'
;MSKHTSSGQIKANSQVDSFDLQEELFTPQVKELTVQELIVLKNWELANYIADKAYAQLIVKLEERYEFINYLKELYELQVTEYEKIEREVLPKNRSDDKKLFKDAQVWRKDVLMKSKNAAKFQASHLATKILDLEVEIDRQEQEQEEQEAKKQKINQKNEK
;
A
#
# COMPACT_ATOMS: atom_id res chain seq x y z
N MET A 1 68.01 22.37 -3.85
CA MET A 1 66.96 23.41 -3.72
C MET A 1 65.82 22.83 -2.91
N SER A 2 65.58 23.45 -1.76
CA SER A 2 64.55 23.10 -0.78
C SER A 2 63.18 23.65 -1.21
N LYS A 3 62.11 22.87 -1.07
CA LYS A 3 60.76 23.37 -0.80
C LYS A 3 60.01 22.38 0.12
N HIS A 4 59.65 22.90 1.30
CA HIS A 4 58.70 22.42 2.30
C HIS A 4 57.33 22.06 1.68
N THR A 5 56.50 21.17 2.24
CA THR A 5 55.76 21.24 3.53
C THR A 5 55.31 19.82 3.94
N SER A 6 55.63 19.26 5.11
CA SER A 6 55.19 19.53 6.49
C SER A 6 53.70 19.21 6.81
N SER A 7 53.56 18.19 7.65
CA SER A 7 52.66 18.07 8.80
C SER A 7 51.21 17.63 8.59
N GLY A 8 50.77 16.73 9.47
CA GLY A 8 49.35 16.59 9.79
C GLY A 8 48.85 15.16 10.08
N GLN A 9 49.47 14.42 11.00
CA GLN A 9 48.71 13.39 11.72
C GLN A 9 47.71 14.10 12.65
N ILE A 10 46.42 13.82 12.50
CA ILE A 10 45.41 14.12 13.52
C ILE A 10 44.71 12.81 13.86
N LYS A 11 45.06 12.28 15.04
CA LYS A 11 44.14 11.47 15.84
C LYS A 11 43.15 12.42 16.48
N ALA A 12 41.86 12.14 16.34
CA ALA A 12 40.84 12.63 17.26
C ALA A 12 39.95 11.43 17.63
N ASN A 13 40.06 11.06 18.91
CA ASN A 13 39.06 10.26 19.61
C ASN A 13 37.72 11.00 19.54
N SER A 14 36.64 10.28 19.21
CA SER A 14 35.35 10.52 19.87
C SER A 14 34.65 9.18 20.04
N GLN A 15 34.83 8.65 21.22
CA GLN A 15 33.96 7.68 21.85
C GLN A 15 32.59 8.35 22.00
N VAL A 16 31.58 7.81 21.33
CA VAL A 16 30.17 8.05 21.67
C VAL A 16 29.55 6.67 21.84
N ASP A 17 28.95 6.51 23.00
CA ASP A 17 28.55 5.26 23.60
C ASP A 17 27.44 4.55 22.84
N SER A 18 27.44 3.23 23.04
CA SER A 18 26.42 2.23 22.78
C SER A 18 25.03 2.75 22.40
N PHE A 19 24.58 2.39 21.20
CA PHE A 19 23.18 2.06 20.98
C PHE A 19 23.13 0.67 20.35
N ASP A 20 22.95 -0.31 21.22
CA ASP A 20 22.78 -1.72 20.90
C ASP A 20 21.40 -1.88 20.27
N LEU A 21 21.29 -1.58 18.97
CA LEU A 21 20.15 -1.98 18.17
C LEU A 21 20.37 -3.44 17.78
N GLN A 22 19.97 -4.34 18.68
CA GLN A 22 19.53 -5.64 18.25
C GLN A 22 18.38 -5.41 17.26
N GLU A 23 18.70 -5.43 15.96
CA GLU A 23 17.75 -5.81 14.93
C GLU A 23 17.32 -7.24 15.23
N GLU A 24 16.39 -7.41 16.17
CA GLU A 24 15.45 -8.50 16.08
C GLU A 24 14.62 -8.22 14.83
N LEU A 25 15.15 -8.67 13.69
CA LEU A 25 14.34 -8.94 12.52
C LEU A 25 13.15 -9.77 13.02
N PHE A 26 11.98 -9.14 13.06
CA PHE A 26 10.73 -9.86 12.87
C PHE A 26 10.93 -10.69 11.61
N THR A 27 11.27 -11.97 11.77
CA THR A 27 11.06 -12.95 10.72
C THR A 27 9.62 -13.38 10.89
N PRO A 28 8.65 -12.80 10.17
CA PRO A 28 7.35 -13.45 10.06
C PRO A 28 7.64 -14.86 9.55
N GLN A 29 7.06 -15.88 10.19
CA GLN A 29 7.02 -17.20 9.56
C GLN A 29 6.13 -17.07 8.33
N VAL A 30 6.73 -16.63 7.23
CA VAL A 30 6.11 -16.56 5.91
C VAL A 30 5.86 -18.00 5.55
N LYS A 31 4.61 -18.45 5.68
CA LYS A 31 4.18 -19.71 5.11
C LYS A 31 4.47 -19.61 3.61
N GLU A 32 5.43 -20.39 3.11
CA GLU A 32 5.72 -20.45 1.68
C GLU A 32 4.46 -20.90 0.96
N LEU A 33 3.85 -19.98 0.22
CA LEU A 33 2.68 -20.26 -0.61
C LEU A 33 3.10 -21.23 -1.72
N THR A 34 2.33 -22.28 -1.89
CA THR A 34 2.55 -23.26 -2.94
C THR A 34 2.38 -22.62 -4.33
N VAL A 35 3.01 -23.21 -5.35
CA VAL A 35 2.91 -22.72 -6.73
C VAL A 35 1.45 -22.74 -7.23
N GLN A 36 0.62 -23.69 -6.79
CA GLN A 36 -0.82 -23.67 -7.06
C GLN A 36 -1.52 -22.46 -6.43
N GLU A 37 -1.19 -22.10 -5.19
CA GLU A 37 -1.74 -20.92 -4.52
C GLU A 37 -1.30 -19.65 -5.26
N LEU A 38 -0.04 -19.56 -5.70
CA LEU A 38 0.48 -18.44 -6.51
C LEU A 38 -0.18 -18.30 -7.89
N ILE A 39 -0.56 -19.42 -8.53
CA ILE A 39 -1.29 -19.40 -9.82
C ILE A 39 -2.71 -18.86 -9.66
N VAL A 40 -3.38 -19.14 -8.54
CA VAL A 40 -4.70 -18.57 -8.22
C VAL A 40 -4.60 -17.06 -7.95
N LEU A 41 -3.52 -16.61 -7.32
CA LEU A 41 -3.26 -15.20 -7.00
C LEU A 41 -2.91 -14.36 -8.25
N LYS A 42 -2.40 -14.98 -9.32
CA LYS A 42 -1.98 -14.28 -10.55
C LYS A 42 -3.14 -13.68 -11.37
N ASN A 43 -4.38 -14.06 -11.05
CA ASN A 43 -5.62 -13.57 -11.69
C ASN A 43 -6.44 -12.67 -10.74
N TRP A 44 -5.79 -12.01 -9.79
CA TRP A 44 -6.44 -11.24 -8.73
C TRP A 44 -7.22 -10.02 -9.25
N GLU A 45 -8.55 -10.10 -9.19
CA GLU A 45 -9.44 -8.95 -9.11
C GLU A 45 -10.19 -9.02 -7.76
N LEU A 46 -10.06 -8.00 -6.92
CA LEU A 46 -10.75 -7.83 -5.61
C LEU A 46 -12.26 -7.56 -5.76
N ALA A 47 -12.89 -8.12 -6.79
CA ALA A 47 -14.27 -7.87 -7.16
C ALA A 47 -15.26 -8.93 -6.67
N ASN A 48 -14.80 -10.03 -6.05
CA ASN A 48 -15.70 -11.10 -5.57
C ASN A 48 -15.55 -11.42 -4.07
N TYR A 49 -16.66 -11.85 -3.46
CA TYR A 49 -16.78 -12.23 -2.05
C TYR A 49 -15.76 -13.30 -1.59
N ILE A 50 -15.36 -14.20 -2.50
CA ILE A 50 -14.38 -15.25 -2.23
C ILE A 50 -12.98 -14.64 -2.08
N ALA A 51 -12.64 -13.64 -2.90
CA ALA A 51 -11.40 -12.90 -2.84
C ALA A 51 -11.29 -12.09 -1.54
N ASP A 52 -12.38 -11.46 -1.09
CA ASP A 52 -12.41 -10.73 0.17
C ASP A 52 -12.23 -11.66 1.38
N LYS A 53 -12.81 -12.86 1.33
CA LYS A 53 -12.57 -13.89 2.36
C LYS A 53 -11.14 -14.43 2.34
N ALA A 54 -10.59 -14.72 1.17
CA ALA A 54 -9.22 -15.19 1.04
C ALA A 54 -8.23 -14.12 1.51
N TYR A 55 -8.49 -12.86 1.18
CA TYR A 55 -7.74 -11.71 1.66
C TYR A 55 -7.74 -11.60 3.19
N ALA A 56 -8.92 -11.65 3.80
CA ALA A 56 -9.07 -11.61 5.25
C ALA A 56 -8.39 -12.79 5.96
N GLN A 57 -8.21 -13.91 5.28
CA GLN A 57 -7.48 -15.07 5.81
C GLN A 57 -5.96 -14.93 5.64
N LEU A 58 -5.50 -14.25 4.58
CA LEU A 58 -4.08 -14.09 4.27
C LEU A 58 -3.41 -13.03 5.16
N ILE A 59 -4.04 -11.87 5.29
CA ILE A 59 -3.57 -10.78 6.15
C ILE A 59 -4.45 -10.78 7.39
N VAL A 60 -3.99 -11.34 8.50
CA VAL A 60 -4.88 -11.53 9.66
C VAL A 60 -5.10 -10.23 10.43
N LYS A 61 -4.06 -9.41 10.60
CA LYS A 61 -4.15 -8.15 11.34
C LYS A 61 -4.94 -7.10 10.57
N LEU A 62 -5.79 -6.35 11.25
CA LEU A 62 -6.64 -5.34 10.61
C LEU A 62 -5.85 -4.14 10.12
N GLU A 63 -4.84 -3.73 10.87
CA GLU A 63 -3.98 -2.59 10.55
C GLU A 63 -3.18 -2.89 9.28
N GLU A 64 -2.62 -4.10 9.18
CA GLU A 64 -1.93 -4.56 7.97
C GLU A 64 -2.88 -4.64 6.76
N ARG A 65 -4.15 -5.00 6.99
CA ARG A 65 -5.16 -4.96 5.92
C ARG A 65 -5.49 -3.53 5.51
N TYR A 66 -5.59 -2.61 6.45
CA TYR A 66 -5.88 -1.21 6.21
C TYR A 66 -4.80 -0.59 5.32
N GLU A 67 -3.53 -0.78 5.70
CA GLU A 67 -2.38 -0.30 4.93
C GLU A 67 -2.36 -0.86 3.50
N PHE A 68 -2.60 -2.16 3.34
CA PHE A 68 -2.62 -2.78 2.01
C PHE A 68 -3.74 -2.25 1.12
N ILE A 69 -4.96 -2.11 1.65
CA ILE A 69 -6.09 -1.56 0.88
C ILE A 69 -5.84 -0.09 0.51
N ASN A 70 -5.24 0.70 1.41
CA ASN A 70 -4.83 2.07 1.10
C ASN A 70 -3.81 2.11 -0.05
N TYR A 71 -2.77 1.28 0.02
CA TYR A 71 -1.79 1.17 -1.07
C TYR A 71 -2.45 0.81 -2.42
N LEU A 72 -3.37 -0.15 -2.42
CA LEU A 72 -4.10 -0.51 -3.64
C LEU A 72 -4.97 0.63 -4.15
N LYS A 73 -5.64 1.38 -3.26
CA LYS A 73 -6.44 2.54 -3.64
C LYS A 73 -5.56 3.59 -4.32
N GLU A 74 -4.41 3.93 -3.71
CA GLU A 74 -3.45 4.88 -4.27
C GLU A 74 -2.96 4.44 -5.65
N LEU A 75 -2.68 3.15 -5.84
CA LEU A 75 -2.28 2.61 -7.13
C LEU A 75 -3.36 2.85 -8.21
N TYR A 76 -4.64 2.59 -7.91
CA TYR A 76 -5.73 2.84 -8.85
C TYR A 76 -5.96 4.34 -9.11
N GLU A 77 -5.81 5.20 -8.10
CA GLU A 77 -5.87 6.65 -8.28
C GLU A 77 -4.75 7.15 -9.19
N LEU A 78 -3.52 6.64 -9.01
CA LEU A 78 -2.39 6.95 -9.88
C LEU A 78 -2.65 6.49 -11.33
N GLN A 79 -3.21 5.30 -11.52
CA GLN A 79 -3.60 4.83 -12.86
C GLN A 79 -4.59 5.78 -13.53
N VAL A 80 -5.58 6.29 -12.78
CA VAL A 80 -6.53 7.28 -13.30
C VAL A 80 -5.81 8.54 -13.75
N THR A 81 -4.88 9.07 -12.94
CA THR A 81 -4.06 10.22 -13.30
C THR A 81 -3.28 10.00 -14.59
N GLU A 82 -2.65 8.84 -14.74
CA GLU A 82 -1.89 8.51 -15.97
C GLU A 82 -2.80 8.40 -17.20
N TYR A 83 -3.99 7.81 -17.07
CA TYR A 83 -4.95 7.77 -18.17
C TYR A 83 -5.44 9.17 -18.57
N GLU A 84 -5.65 10.06 -17.60
CA GLU A 84 -6.02 11.45 -17.87
C GLU A 84 -4.88 12.23 -18.53
N LYS A 85 -3.63 11.95 -18.16
CA LYS A 85 -2.44 12.51 -18.80
C LYS A 85 -2.32 12.07 -20.26
N ILE A 86 -2.46 10.77 -20.54
CA ILE A 86 -2.46 10.24 -21.91
C ILE A 86 -3.54 10.93 -22.75
N GLU A 87 -4.74 11.06 -22.20
CA GLU A 87 -5.87 11.71 -22.88
C GLU A 87 -5.62 13.18 -23.20
N ARG A 88 -4.93 13.90 -22.31
CA ARG A 88 -4.68 15.35 -22.44
C ARG A 88 -3.42 15.70 -23.21
N GLU A 89 -2.38 14.89 -23.12
CA GLU A 89 -1.04 15.26 -23.59
C GLU A 89 -0.58 14.44 -24.80
N VAL A 90 -1.02 13.18 -24.90
CA VAL A 90 -0.51 12.24 -25.91
C VAL A 90 -1.46 12.11 -27.10
N LEU A 91 -2.78 12.05 -26.83
CA LEU A 91 -3.74 11.81 -27.91
C LEU A 91 -3.86 13.02 -28.85
N PRO A 92 -3.91 12.78 -30.19
CA PRO A 92 -4.17 13.84 -31.17
C PRO A 92 -5.49 14.55 -30.87
N LYS A 93 -5.42 15.87 -30.65
CA LYS A 93 -6.58 16.72 -30.36
C LYS A 93 -7.27 17.24 -31.62
N ASN A 94 -6.48 17.45 -32.68
CA ASN A 94 -6.94 18.08 -33.91
C ASN A 94 -6.83 17.10 -35.09
N ARG A 95 -7.71 17.30 -36.08
CA ARG A 95 -7.76 16.50 -37.31
C ARG A 95 -6.73 16.92 -38.37
N SER A 96 -5.89 17.92 -38.07
CA SER A 96 -5.16 18.71 -39.07
C SER A 96 -3.96 17.99 -39.69
N ASP A 97 -3.29 17.08 -38.97
CA ASP A 97 -1.98 16.59 -39.43
C ASP A 97 -2.03 15.15 -39.96
N ASP A 98 -2.95 14.31 -39.43
CA ASP A 98 -3.26 12.99 -39.98
C ASP A 98 -4.66 12.56 -39.55
N LYS A 99 -5.62 12.63 -40.48
CA LYS A 99 -7.03 12.29 -40.25
C LYS A 99 -7.23 10.81 -39.89
N LYS A 100 -6.37 9.92 -40.40
CA LYS A 100 -6.44 8.48 -40.12
C LYS A 100 -5.94 8.25 -38.70
N LEU A 101 -4.76 8.76 -38.35
CA LEU A 101 -4.21 8.66 -37.00
C LEU A 101 -5.16 9.25 -35.95
N PHE A 102 -5.76 10.42 -36.23
CA PHE A 102 -6.76 11.00 -35.33
C PHE A 102 -7.95 10.06 -35.12
N LYS A 103 -8.48 9.46 -36.19
CA LYS A 103 -9.63 8.54 -36.10
C LYS A 103 -9.26 7.29 -35.30
N ASP A 104 -8.12 6.69 -35.59
CA ASP A 104 -7.64 5.48 -34.91
C ASP A 104 -7.40 5.77 -33.40
N ALA A 105 -6.82 6.93 -33.08
CA ALA A 105 -6.64 7.37 -31.71
C ALA A 105 -7.96 7.59 -30.94
N GLN A 106 -9.00 8.15 -31.58
CA GLN A 106 -10.31 8.31 -30.94
C GLN A 106 -11.02 6.97 -30.71
N VAL A 107 -10.86 5.99 -31.62
CA VAL A 107 -11.37 4.64 -31.42
C VAL A 107 -10.68 3.97 -30.24
N TRP A 108 -9.34 4.00 -30.20
CA TRP A 108 -8.56 3.46 -29.09
C TRP A 108 -8.91 4.12 -27.76
N ARG A 109 -9.06 5.45 -27.74
CA ARG A 109 -9.52 6.20 -26.56
C ARG A 109 -10.83 5.66 -26.01
N LYS A 110 -11.82 5.44 -26.88
CA LYS A 110 -13.15 4.97 -26.47
C LYS A 110 -13.12 3.52 -25.98
N ASP A 111 -12.45 2.66 -26.74
CA ASP A 111 -12.58 1.21 -26.56
C ASP A 111 -11.60 0.64 -25.53
N VAL A 112 -10.48 1.32 -25.31
CA VAL A 112 -9.42 0.90 -24.39
C VAL A 112 -9.31 1.90 -23.24
N LEU A 113 -8.90 3.14 -23.51
CA LEU A 113 -8.54 4.11 -22.47
C LEU A 113 -9.70 4.39 -21.52
N MET A 114 -10.89 4.68 -22.06
CA MET A 114 -12.06 5.02 -21.24
C MET A 114 -12.55 3.84 -20.42
N LYS A 115 -12.51 2.61 -20.96
CA LYS A 115 -12.91 1.41 -20.20
C LYS A 115 -11.96 1.17 -19.04
N SER A 116 -10.65 1.18 -19.29
CA SER A 116 -9.64 0.99 -18.25
C SER A 116 -9.66 2.10 -17.20
N LYS A 117 -9.79 3.36 -17.62
CA LYS A 117 -9.94 4.50 -16.70
C LYS A 117 -11.17 4.37 -15.81
N ASN A 118 -12.32 3.98 -16.38
CA ASN A 118 -13.54 3.79 -15.60
C ASN A 118 -13.44 2.60 -14.64
N ALA A 119 -12.78 1.51 -15.06
CA ALA A 119 -12.53 0.37 -14.18
C ALA A 119 -11.64 0.78 -12.99
N ALA A 120 -10.56 1.52 -13.23
CA ALA A 120 -9.70 2.03 -12.16
C ALA A 120 -10.46 2.97 -11.21
N LYS A 121 -11.30 3.87 -11.72
CA LYS A 121 -12.18 4.73 -10.89
C LYS A 121 -13.13 3.91 -10.03
N PHE A 122 -13.74 2.86 -10.61
CA PHE A 122 -14.63 1.98 -9.88
C PHE A 122 -13.89 1.24 -8.75
N GLN A 123 -12.70 0.69 -9.03
CA GLN A 123 -11.91 0.00 -8.02
C GLN A 123 -11.45 0.93 -6.89
N ALA A 124 -10.95 2.13 -7.21
CA ALA A 124 -10.58 3.12 -6.21
C ALA A 124 -11.76 3.49 -5.30
N SER A 125 -12.96 3.67 -5.87
CA SER A 125 -14.18 3.96 -5.10
C SER A 125 -14.60 2.78 -4.21
N HIS A 126 -14.50 1.55 -4.72
CA HIS A 126 -14.83 0.35 -3.94
C HIS A 126 -13.88 0.16 -2.76
N LEU A 127 -12.58 0.38 -2.99
CA LEU A 127 -11.56 0.31 -1.93
C LEU A 127 -11.76 1.40 -0.88
N ALA A 128 -12.20 2.61 -1.27
CA ALA A 128 -12.53 3.67 -0.32
C ALA A 128 -13.66 3.26 0.63
N THR A 129 -14.68 2.54 0.17
CA THR A 129 -15.71 1.97 1.04
C THR A 129 -15.14 0.93 2.00
N LYS A 130 -14.27 0.03 1.50
CA LYS A 130 -13.62 -0.98 2.35
C LYS A 130 -12.72 -0.39 3.43
N ILE A 131 -12.06 0.74 3.14
CA ILE A 131 -11.25 1.48 4.11
C ILE A 131 -12.13 1.95 5.26
N LEU A 132 -13.28 2.57 4.97
CA LEU A 132 -14.23 3.00 6.00
C LEU A 132 -14.73 1.83 6.85
N ASP A 133 -15.04 0.69 6.23
CA ASP A 133 -15.45 -0.51 6.96
C ASP A 133 -14.34 -1.04 7.90
N LEU A 134 -13.08 -0.96 7.47
CA LEU A 134 -11.93 -1.35 8.28
C LEU A 134 -11.68 -0.36 9.43
N GLU A 135 -11.81 0.95 9.20
CA GLU A 135 -11.68 1.98 10.25
C GLU A 135 -12.68 1.73 11.39
N VAL A 136 -13.94 1.49 11.05
CA VAL A 136 -14.99 1.17 12.03
C VAL A 136 -14.67 -0.11 12.81
N GLU A 137 -14.13 -1.12 12.13
CA GLU A 137 -13.78 -2.39 12.77
C GLU A 137 -12.56 -2.27 13.69
N ILE A 138 -11.56 -1.46 13.31
CA ILE A 138 -10.39 -1.16 14.14
C ILE A 138 -10.83 -0.42 15.41
N ASP A 139 -11.60 0.67 15.27
CA ASP A 139 -12.13 1.44 16.39
C ASP A 139 -12.90 0.54 17.38
N ARG A 140 -13.70 -0.40 16.85
CA ARG A 140 -14.44 -1.36 17.66
C ARG A 140 -13.50 -2.30 18.44
N GLN A 141 -12.46 -2.82 17.80
CA GLN A 141 -11.50 -3.71 18.47
C GLN A 141 -10.72 -2.99 19.57
N GLU A 142 -10.32 -1.74 19.35
CA GLU A 142 -9.63 -0.93 20.34
C GLU A 142 -10.51 -0.70 21.58
N GLN A 143 -11.78 -0.33 21.38
CA GLN A 143 -12.75 -0.17 22.48
C GLN A 143 -12.96 -1.47 23.27
N GLU A 144 -13.08 -2.61 22.57
CA GLU A 144 -13.24 -3.91 23.22
C GLU A 144 -11.99 -4.29 24.06
N GLN A 145 -10.79 -3.94 23.60
CA GLN A 145 -9.55 -4.16 24.34
C GLN A 145 -9.48 -3.28 25.60
N GLU A 146 -9.76 -1.98 25.48
CA GLU A 146 -9.78 -1.05 26.62
C GLU A 146 -10.78 -1.50 27.71
N GLU A 147 -11.97 -1.93 27.31
CA GLU A 147 -12.97 -2.44 28.25
C GLU A 147 -12.49 -3.69 29.00
N GLN A 148 -11.83 -4.61 28.30
CA GLN A 148 -11.30 -5.83 28.90
C GLN A 148 -10.18 -5.52 29.89
N GLU A 149 -9.29 -4.59 29.56
CA GLU A 149 -8.23 -4.14 30.45
C GLU A 149 -8.80 -3.47 31.70
N ALA A 150 -9.78 -2.56 31.54
CA ALA A 150 -10.46 -1.93 32.66
C ALA A 150 -11.16 -2.95 33.58
N LYS A 151 -11.76 -4.00 33.01
CA LYS A 151 -12.38 -5.11 33.77
C LYS A 151 -11.32 -5.90 34.55
N LYS A 152 -10.18 -6.25 33.93
CA LYS A 152 -9.07 -6.96 34.58
C LYS A 152 -8.48 -6.17 35.76
N GLN A 153 -8.27 -4.87 35.58
CA GLN A 153 -7.74 -3.99 36.65
C GLN A 153 -8.68 -3.93 37.86
N LYS A 154 -10.01 -3.84 37.64
CA LYS A 154 -11.00 -3.85 38.72
C LYS A 154 -11.04 -5.16 39.50
N ILE A 155 -10.77 -6.29 38.85
CA ILE A 155 -10.70 -7.61 39.50
C ILE A 155 -9.44 -7.69 40.37
N ASN A 156 -8.28 -7.27 39.84
CA ASN A 156 -7.02 -7.32 40.59
C ASN A 156 -7.05 -6.42 41.83
N GLN A 157 -7.60 -5.20 41.72
CA GLN A 157 -7.77 -4.29 42.87
C GLN A 157 -8.75 -4.80 43.95
N LYS A 158 -9.67 -5.71 43.59
CA LYS A 158 -10.57 -6.37 44.55
C LYS A 158 -9.91 -7.54 45.28
N ASN A 159 -8.91 -8.18 44.67
CA ASN A 159 -8.21 -9.32 45.26
C ASN A 159 -7.04 -8.89 46.18
N GLU A 160 -6.62 -7.63 46.12
CA GLU A 160 -5.54 -7.05 46.95
C GLU A 160 -6.05 -6.33 48.21
N LYS A 161 -7.37 -6.29 48.44
CA LYS A 161 -8.03 -5.70 49.62
C LYS A 161 -8.69 -6.77 50.47
#